data_AF-A0A7S1PY68-F1
#
_entry.id   AF-A0A7S1PY68-F1
#
_cell.length_a   1.000
_cell.length_b   1.000
_cell.length_c   1.000
_cell.angle_alpha   90.00
_cell.angle_beta   90.00
_cell.angle_gamma   90.00
#
_symmetry.space_group_name_H-M   'P 1'
#
loop_
_entity.id
_entity.type
_entity.pdbx_description
1 polymer ?
#
loop_
_entity_poly.entity_id
_entity_poly.type
_entity_poly.pdbx_seq_one_letter_code
_entity_poly.pdbx_strand_id
1 'polypeptide(L)'
;DRITFNAAISACEKGRQWVRAIALFDDMQLASVAPTVITYAGLVSACEKTKQWERALALKDDMLRQAHLLPIVTVFNAAISACEKARRWRHALGLLAELQDLSIAP
;
A
#
# COMPACT_ATOMS: atom_id res chain seq x y z
N ASP A 1 9.85 -1.04 -17.85
CA ASP A 1 8.90 0.10 -17.95
C ASP A 1 7.80 -0.04 -16.89
N ARG A 2 6.96 0.98 -16.71
CA ARG A 2 5.93 1.07 -15.64
C ARG A 2 4.98 -0.12 -15.60
N ILE A 3 4.61 -0.67 -16.77
CA ILE A 3 3.67 -1.79 -16.87
C ILE A 3 4.33 -3.06 -16.35
N THR A 4 5.59 -3.30 -16.72
CA THR A 4 6.37 -4.45 -16.21
C THR A 4 6.50 -4.44 -14.69
N PHE A 5 6.85 -3.30 -14.09
CA PHE A 5 6.96 -3.19 -12.64
C PHE A 5 5.63 -3.48 -11.94
N ASN A 6 4.54 -2.89 -12.42
CA ASN A 6 3.21 -3.14 -11.86
C ASN A 6 2.77 -4.60 -12.01
N ALA A 7 3.06 -5.24 -13.14
CA ALA A 7 2.80 -6.67 -13.33
C ALA A 7 3.62 -7.54 -12.37
N ALA A 8 4.92 -7.24 -12.19
CA ALA A 8 5.80 -7.97 -11.29
C ALA A 8 5.40 -7.81 -9.81
N ILE A 9 5.03 -6.60 -9.39
CA ILE A 9 4.50 -6.32 -8.05
C ILE A 9 3.17 -7.05 -7.83
N SER A 10 2.28 -7.08 -8.83
CA SER A 10 1.02 -7.83 -8.76
C SER A 10 1.24 -9.34 -8.65
N ALA A 11 2.28 -9.87 -9.31
CA ALA A 11 2.67 -11.27 -9.15
C ALA A 11 3.20 -11.54 -7.72
N CYS A 12 4.01 -10.63 -7.17
CA CYS A 12 4.50 -10.72 -5.79
C CYS A 12 3.35 -10.68 -4.76
N GLU A 13 2.34 -9.84 -5.01
CA GLU A 13 1.12 -9.73 -4.21
C GLU A 13 0.33 -11.05 -4.17
N LYS A 14 0.18 -11.72 -5.33
CA LYS A 14 -0.46 -13.04 -5.41
C LYS A 14 0.40 -14.12 -4.73
N GLY A 15 1.72 -14.02 -4.87
CA GLY A 15 2.69 -14.92 -4.25
C GLY A 15 2.96 -14.68 -2.76
N ARG A 16 2.36 -13.63 -2.15
CA ARG A 16 2.63 -13.19 -0.77
C ARG A 16 4.11 -12.84 -0.50
N GLN A 17 4.82 -12.39 -1.53
CA GLN A 17 6.26 -12.08 -1.49
C GLN A 17 6.48 -10.59 -1.24
N TRP A 18 6.07 -10.08 -0.07
CA TRP A 18 6.16 -8.64 0.23
C TRP A 18 7.60 -8.09 0.14
N VAL A 19 8.62 -8.88 0.52
CA VAL A 19 10.04 -8.47 0.43
C VAL A 19 10.42 -8.16 -1.00
N ARG A 20 10.05 -9.05 -1.93
CA ARG A 20 10.33 -8.88 -3.37
C ARG A 20 9.50 -7.75 -3.96
N ALA A 21 8.26 -7.58 -3.51
CA ALA A 21 7.44 -6.47 -3.96
C ALA A 21 8.11 -5.12 -3.61
N ILE A 22 8.65 -4.98 -2.40
CA ILE A 22 9.38 -3.78 -1.96
C ILE A 22 10.69 -3.61 -2.74
N ALA A 23 11.48 -4.67 -2.90
CA ALA A 23 12.69 -4.58 -3.72
C ALA A 23 12.40 -4.10 -5.16
N LEU A 24 11.31 -4.58 -5.76
CA LEU A 24 10.86 -4.10 -7.08
C LEU A 24 10.42 -2.63 -7.06
N PHE A 25 9.87 -2.16 -5.95
CA PHE A 25 9.51 -0.75 -5.78
C PHE A 25 10.76 0.13 -5.65
N ASP A 26 11.76 -0.31 -4.89
CA ASP A 26 13.04 0.38 -4.78
C ASP A 26 13.74 0.43 -6.15
N ASP A 27 13.76 -0.68 -6.89
CA ASP A 27 14.29 -0.75 -8.26
C ASP A 27 13.53 0.19 -9.22
N MET A 28 12.21 0.29 -9.07
CA MET A 28 11.36 1.19 -9.86
C MET A 28 11.73 2.65 -9.62
N GLN A 29 11.98 3.04 -8.37
CA GLN A 29 12.41 4.38 -7.99
C GLN A 29 13.84 4.67 -8.50
N LEU A 30 14.77 3.73 -8.35
CA LEU A 30 16.14 3.84 -8.87
C LEU A 30 16.16 4.00 -10.40
N ALA A 31 15.26 3.30 -11.09
CA ALA A 31 15.07 3.43 -12.53
C ALA A 31 14.32 4.72 -12.94
N SER A 32 14.02 5.63 -11.99
CA SER A 32 13.26 6.87 -12.21
C SER A 32 11.88 6.63 -12.85
N VAL A 33 11.27 5.48 -12.59
CA VAL A 33 9.93 5.15 -13.06
C VAL A 33 8.94 5.56 -11.96
N ALA A 34 8.04 6.50 -12.27
CA ALA A 34 7.10 7.00 -11.27
C ALA A 34 6.11 5.91 -10.82
N PRO A 35 6.00 5.62 -9.51
CA PRO A 35 5.03 4.69 -8.98
C PRO A 35 3.61 5.23 -9.19
N THR A 36 2.65 4.33 -9.31
CA THR A 36 1.24 4.69 -9.46
C THR A 36 0.41 4.14 -8.32
N VAL A 37 -0.86 4.55 -8.28
CA VAL A 37 -1.87 3.98 -7.40
C VAL A 37 -1.88 2.44 -7.42
N ILE A 38 -1.69 1.83 -8.60
CA ILE A 38 -1.65 0.37 -8.76
C ILE A 38 -0.41 -0.23 -8.06
N THR A 39 0.73 0.45 -8.18
CA THR A 39 1.98 0.07 -7.51
C THR A 39 1.77 -0.02 -6.00
N TYR A 40 1.24 1.04 -5.38
CA TYR A 40 0.97 1.07 -3.93
C TYR A 40 -0.09 0.06 -3.51
N ALA A 41 -1.17 -0.10 -4.27
CA ALA A 41 -2.21 -1.09 -3.98
C ALA A 41 -1.64 -2.51 -3.92
N GLY A 42 -0.79 -2.89 -4.88
CA GLY A 42 -0.12 -4.20 -4.89
C GLY A 42 0.83 -4.38 -3.71
N LEU A 43 1.62 -3.36 -3.37
CA LEU A 43 2.54 -3.39 -2.23
C LEU A 43 1.83 -3.56 -0.88
N VAL A 44 0.78 -2.76 -0.65
CA VAL A 44 0.01 -2.79 0.59
C VAL A 44 -0.78 -4.08 0.72
N SER A 45 -1.38 -4.59 -0.36
CA SER A 45 -2.04 -5.91 -0.36
C SER A 45 -1.07 -7.06 -0.09
N ALA A 46 0.17 -7.01 -0.63
CA ALA A 46 1.21 -7.98 -0.29
C ALA A 46 1.58 -7.95 1.21
N CYS A 47 1.67 -6.75 1.79
CA CYS A 47 1.92 -6.56 3.22
C CYS A 47 0.74 -7.05 4.07
N GLU A 48 -0.49 -6.78 3.67
CA GLU A 48 -1.72 -7.23 4.31
C GLU A 48 -1.76 -8.77 4.42
N LYS A 49 -1.51 -9.46 3.30
CA LYS A 49 -1.53 -10.94 3.22
C LYS A 49 -0.45 -11.60 4.09
N THR A 50 0.54 -10.83 4.53
CA THR A 50 1.67 -11.27 5.36
C THR A 50 1.74 -10.57 6.72
N LYS A 51 0.68 -9.84 7.11
CA LYS A 51 0.51 -9.18 8.41
C LYS A 51 1.57 -8.11 8.72
N GLN A 52 2.19 -7.54 7.69
CA GLN A 52 3.22 -6.50 7.80
C GLN A 52 2.57 -5.11 7.94
N TRP A 53 1.88 -4.88 9.07
CA TRP A 53 1.09 -3.67 9.29
C TRP A 53 1.92 -2.37 9.30
N GLU A 54 3.12 -2.38 9.89
CA GLU A 54 4.01 -1.20 9.92
C GLU A 54 4.41 -0.76 8.51
N ARG A 55 4.69 -1.72 7.63
CA ARG A 55 5.02 -1.44 6.24
C ARG A 55 3.80 -0.99 5.44
N ALA A 56 2.65 -1.60 5.67
CA ALA A 56 1.40 -1.19 5.05
C ALA A 56 1.06 0.28 5.37
N LEU A 57 1.28 0.70 6.62
CA LEU A 57 1.14 2.09 7.06
C LEU A 57 2.17 3.01 6.38
N ALA A 58 3.45 2.64 6.39
CA ALA A 58 4.50 3.44 5.77
C ALA A 58 4.25 3.67 4.27
N LEU A 59 3.79 2.63 3.56
CA LEU A 59 3.44 2.73 2.13
C LEU A 59 2.21 3.59 1.87
N LYS A 60 1.19 3.51 2.74
CA LYS A 60 0.01 4.39 2.69
C LYS A 60 0.44 5.85 2.87
N ASP A 61 1.26 6.12 3.87
CA ASP A 61 1.73 7.48 4.17
C ASP A 61 2.67 8.01 3.07
N ASP A 62 3.50 7.16 2.47
CA ASP A 62 4.33 7.51 1.31
C ASP A 62 3.47 7.87 0.10
N MET A 63 2.40 7.11 -0.17
CA MET A 63 1.43 7.43 -1.21
C MET A 63 0.75 8.80 -0.98
N LEU A 64 0.38 9.13 0.26
CA LEU A 64 -0.21 10.43 0.61
C LEU A 64 0.74 11.61 0.37
N ARG A 65 2.06 11.40 0.48
CA ARG A 65 3.06 12.43 0.19
C ARG A 65 3.21 12.68 -1.32
N GLN A 66 2.80 11.74 -2.16
CA GLN A 66 2.81 11.91 -3.60
C GLN A 66 1.63 12.81 -4.01
N ALA A 67 1.90 14.10 -4.24
CA ALA A 67 0.87 15.11 -4.55
C ALA A 67 -0.05 14.79 -5.74
N HIS A 68 0.33 13.84 -6.60
CA HIS A 68 -0.42 13.42 -7.78
C HIS A 68 -1.19 12.10 -7.59
N LEU A 69 -1.05 11.44 -6.45
CA LEU A 69 -1.74 10.17 -6.16
C LEU A 69 -2.83 10.41 -5.13
N LEU A 70 -4.07 10.16 -5.53
CA LEU A 70 -5.18 10.17 -4.60
C LEU A 70 -5.22 8.84 -3.85
N PRO A 71 -5.20 8.86 -2.51
CA PRO A 71 -5.38 7.66 -1.72
C PRO A 71 -6.70 6.99 -2.09
N ILE A 72 -6.63 5.75 -2.57
CA ILE A 72 -7.82 4.96 -2.84
C ILE A 72 -8.25 4.19 -1.59
N VAL A 73 -9.57 4.01 -1.45
CA VAL A 73 -10.20 3.25 -0.37
C VAL A 73 -9.57 1.86 -0.21
N THR A 74 -9.10 1.23 -1.29
CA THR A 74 -8.47 -0.11 -1.22
C THR A 74 -7.11 -0.10 -0.51
N VAL A 75 -6.31 0.95 -0.62
CA VAL A 75 -5.02 1.09 0.08
C VAL A 75 -5.27 1.22 1.58
N PHE A 76 -6.23 2.06 1.97
CA PHE A 76 -6.65 2.20 3.37
C PHE A 76 -7.23 0.90 3.93
N ASN A 77 -8.15 0.25 3.20
CA ASN A 77 -8.75 -1.01 3.62
C ASN A 77 -7.70 -2.13 3.79
N ALA A 78 -6.72 -2.21 2.89
CA ALA A 78 -5.64 -3.18 3.01
C ALA A 78 -4.74 -2.88 4.21
N ALA A 79 -4.45 -1.60 4.51
CA ALA A 79 -3.72 -1.22 5.71
C ALA A 79 -4.50 -1.51 7.01
N ILE A 80 -5.81 -1.26 7.04
CA ILE A 80 -6.71 -1.58 8.15
C ILE A 80 -6.74 -3.10 8.39
N SER A 81 -6.93 -3.89 7.32
CA SER A 81 -6.92 -5.35 7.36
C SER A 81 -5.57 -5.90 7.83
N ALA A 82 -4.45 -5.29 7.41
CA ALA A 82 -3.12 -5.64 7.91
C ALA A 82 -3.01 -5.43 9.43
N CYS A 83 -3.50 -4.29 9.93
CA CYS A 83 -3.54 -3.98 11.36
C CYS A 83 -4.44 -4.96 12.14
N GLU A 84 -5.63 -5.26 11.62
CA GLU A 84 -6.57 -6.23 12.21
C GLU A 84 -5.92 -7.62 12.34
N LYS A 85 -5.35 -8.14 11.25
CA LYS A 85 -4.67 -9.44 11.20
C LYS A 85 -3.44 -9.50 12.12
N ALA A 86 -2.81 -8.37 12.39
CA ALA A 86 -1.71 -8.22 13.34
C ALA A 86 -2.16 -7.92 14.78
N ARG A 87 -3.48 -7.95 15.07
CA ARG A 87 -4.09 -7.62 16.38
C ARG A 87 -3.81 -6.18 16.86
N ARG A 88 -3.54 -5.26 15.93
CA ARG A 88 -3.33 -3.82 16.18
C ARG A 88 -4.62 -3.01 15.99
N TRP A 89 -5.68 -3.39 16.72
CA TRP A 89 -7.01 -2.80 16.57
C TRP A 89 -7.06 -1.27 16.78
N ARG A 90 -6.20 -0.71 17.64
CA ARG A 90 -6.12 0.75 17.87
C ARG A 90 -5.70 1.51 16.61
N HIS A 91 -4.74 0.95 15.86
CA HIS A 91 -4.29 1.53 14.59
C HIS A 91 -5.36 1.35 13.52
N ALA A 92 -6.00 0.18 13.46
CA ALA A 92 -7.11 -0.08 12.54
C ALA A 92 -8.27 0.92 12.74
N LEU A 93 -8.63 1.23 13.99
CA LEU A 93 -9.68 2.19 14.31
C LEU A 93 -9.29 3.63 13.93
N GLY A 94 -8.04 4.03 14.20
CA GLY A 94 -7.53 5.35 13.80
C GLY A 94 -7.54 5.54 12.28
N LEU A 95 -7.11 4.53 11.53
CA LEU A 95 -7.17 4.55 10.07
C LEU A 95 -8.61 4.61 9.51
N LEU A 96 -9.55 3.94 10.18
CA LEU A 96 -10.95 3.95 9.76
C LEU A 96 -11.59 5.34 9.99
N ALA A 97 -11.25 6.01 11.08
CA ALA A 97 -11.65 7.40 11.33
C ALA A 97 -11.05 8.34 10.27
N GLU A 98 -9.76 8.21 9.96
CA GLU A 98 -9.09 9.01 8.91
C GLU A 98 -9.73 8.80 7.53
N LEU A 99 -10.08 7.55 7.18
CA LEU A 99 -10.77 7.25 5.94
C LEU A 99 -12.18 7.87 5.89
N GLN A 100 -12.91 7.85 7.01
CA GLN A 100 -14.21 8.50 7.11
C GLN A 100 -14.08 10.01 6.89
N ASP A 101 -13.14 10.67 7.57
CA ASP A 101 -12.89 12.11 7.41
C ASP A 101 -12.53 12.48 5.96
N LEU A 102 -11.68 11.68 5.31
CA LEU A 102 -11.32 11.86 3.89
C LEU A 102 -12.50 11.64 2.94
N SER A 103 -13.41 10.72 3.26
CA SER A 103 -14.60 10.42 2.43
C SER A 103 -15.74 11.43 2.59
N ILE A 104 -15.73 12.20 3.69
CA ILE A 104 -16.73 13.25 3.99
C ILE A 104 -16.27 14.60 3.44
N ALA A 105 -14.97 14.78 3.16
CA ALA A 105 -14.43 15.95 2.51
C ALA A 105 -14.91 16.03 1.03
N PRO A 106 -15.57 17.14 0.61
CA PRO A 106 -16.15 17.31 -0.73
C PRO A 106 -15.13 17.54 -1.84
#